data_AF-A0A918GLI2-F1
#
_entry.id   AF-A0A918GLI2-F1
#
_cell.length_a   1.000
_cell.length_b   1.000
_cell.length_c   1.000
_cell.angle_alpha   90.00
_cell.angle_beta   90.00
_cell.angle_gamma   90.00
#
_symmetry.space_group_name_H-M   'P 1'
#
loop_
_entity.id
_entity.type
_entity.pdbx_description
1 polymer ?
#
loop_
_entity_poly.entity_id
_entity_poly.type
_entity_poly.pdbx_seq_one_letter_code
_entity_poly.pdbx_strand_id
1 'polypeptide(L)'
;MTALMSTDPRVLAQAVADSIVVANDPEARRACLLYWQYARPRLEHVLDAATGHADPVIAASAGALAAHPQDPARHRALTAALAARGADDPYSVPVFTAAWEAESVNRLGHHLGARYRTGADPVDVQELLAVPPAPGRADEDAELVVVIPFRDRDTGGARLRNLLACLAALADQSYDRGRYRVTVVEADDRPRWRQAVEARTDRYVFAPKPGLFNKSWAVNVGVVETAGAAEAICVLDADVLVDREFVARNAARFRRPGTSGHLTYRNMLNLGERASDAAIRTRVLAGAAEADTADLRGFVLRRPPGCCLWVRTEAFHRIGGMDERYEGWGGEDNDFAYRMDFHTAFDSYDDVLLHLAHPPAPATKENGELFNAHIPMLSWRPDTPIGRVDRFATEE
;
A
#
# COMPACT_ATOMS: atom_id res chain seq x y z
N MET A 1 20.20 29.66 2.80
CA MET A 1 19.26 28.67 2.23
C MET A 1 19.82 28.15 0.92
N THR A 2 19.63 26.87 0.60
CA THR A 2 20.03 26.34 -0.72
C THR A 2 19.09 26.89 -1.79
N ALA A 3 19.58 27.09 -3.03
CA ALA A 3 18.77 27.63 -4.12
C ALA A 3 17.59 26.74 -4.54
N LEU A 4 17.56 25.50 -4.06
CA LEU A 4 16.54 24.49 -4.38
C LEU A 4 15.53 24.28 -3.24
N MET A 5 15.68 24.97 -2.10
CA MET A 5 14.73 24.90 -1.01
C MET A 5 13.46 25.68 -1.35
N SER A 6 12.30 25.15 -0.97
CA SER A 6 11.03 25.89 -1.10
C SER A 6 11.12 27.25 -0.42
N THR A 7 10.55 28.28 -1.04
CA THR A 7 10.39 29.61 -0.44
C THR A 7 9.04 29.78 0.25
N ASP A 8 8.14 28.79 0.15
CA ASP A 8 6.85 28.83 0.85
C ASP A 8 7.03 28.37 2.31
N PRO A 9 6.85 29.27 3.30
CA PRO A 9 6.99 28.92 4.72
C PRO A 9 5.99 27.84 5.16
N ARG A 10 4.85 27.69 4.50
CA ARG A 10 3.87 26.65 4.84
C ARG A 10 4.38 25.26 4.47
N VAL A 11 5.02 25.12 3.31
CA VAL A 11 5.64 23.87 2.87
C VAL A 11 6.76 23.47 3.83
N LEU A 12 7.61 24.41 4.23
CA LEU A 12 8.71 24.15 5.16
C LEU A 12 8.20 23.81 6.57
N ALA A 13 7.21 24.55 7.08
CA ALA A 13 6.60 24.28 8.38
C ALA A 13 5.91 22.90 8.42
N GLN A 14 5.23 22.51 7.33
CA GLN A 14 4.65 21.18 7.18
C GLN A 14 5.73 20.10 7.21
N ALA A 15 6.83 20.28 6.48
CA ALA A 15 7.95 19.35 6.46
C ALA A 15 8.56 19.11 7.86
N VAL A 16 8.68 20.17 8.68
CA VAL A 16 9.14 20.04 10.08
C VAL A 16 8.17 19.20 10.90
N ALA A 17 6.87 19.52 10.87
CA ALA A 17 5.87 18.81 11.66
C ALA A 17 5.74 17.34 11.22
N ASP A 18 5.74 17.07 9.92
CA ASP A 18 5.68 15.71 9.38
C ASP A 18 6.92 14.89 9.77
N SER A 19 8.12 15.48 9.70
CA SER A 19 9.35 14.81 10.13
C SER A 19 9.30 14.39 11.60
N ILE A 20 8.77 15.26 12.48
CA ILE A 20 8.60 14.95 13.91
C ILE A 20 7.60 13.81 14.11
N VAL A 21 6.49 13.79 13.36
CA VAL A 21 5.52 12.68 13.42
C VAL A 21 6.16 11.38 12.94
N VAL A 22 6.88 11.38 11.81
CA VAL A 22 7.55 10.17 11.29
C VAL A 22 8.62 9.65 12.27
N ALA A 23 9.34 10.53 12.96
CA ALA A 23 10.32 10.13 13.98
C ALA A 23 9.68 9.39 15.17
N ASN A 24 8.53 9.87 15.64
CA ASN A 24 8.02 9.52 16.96
C ASN A 24 6.77 8.62 16.94
N ASP A 25 6.04 8.54 15.83
CA ASP A 25 4.86 7.67 15.76
C ASP A 25 5.23 6.20 15.52
N PRO A 26 4.83 5.27 16.41
CA PRO A 26 5.01 3.83 16.18
C PRO A 26 4.40 3.32 14.86
N GLU A 27 3.35 3.96 14.35
CA GLU A 27 2.75 3.62 13.05
C GLU A 27 3.68 3.90 11.87
N ALA A 28 4.57 4.89 11.96
CA ALA A 28 5.54 5.18 10.91
C ALA A 28 6.48 3.97 10.69
N ARG A 29 6.96 3.40 11.80
CA ARG A 29 7.81 2.20 11.79
C ARG A 29 7.05 0.97 11.30
N ARG A 30 5.76 0.85 11.63
CA ARG A 30 4.89 -0.23 11.12
C ARG A 30 4.65 -0.11 9.62
N ALA A 31 4.49 1.10 9.10
CA ALA A 31 4.23 1.36 7.69
C ALA A 31 5.40 0.92 6.79
N CYS A 32 6.66 1.16 7.19
CA CYS A 32 7.83 0.56 6.56
C CYS A 32 9.06 0.68 7.47
N LEU A 33 9.47 -0.43 8.09
CA LEU A 33 10.62 -0.47 9.01
C LEU A 33 11.91 0.01 8.33
N LEU A 34 12.15 -0.43 7.09
CA LEU A 34 13.38 -0.14 6.36
C LEU A 34 13.53 1.35 6.06
N TYR A 35 12.48 1.99 5.51
CA TYR A 35 12.52 3.41 5.18
C TYR A 35 12.58 4.27 6.43
N TRP A 36 11.88 3.86 7.50
CA TRP A 36 11.98 4.53 8.79
C TRP A 36 13.41 4.51 9.35
N GLN A 37 14.08 3.34 9.33
CA GLN A 37 15.47 3.21 9.78
C GLN A 37 16.43 4.09 8.97
N TYR A 38 16.28 4.17 7.66
CA TYR A 38 17.11 5.02 6.80
C TYR A 38 16.88 6.52 7.02
N ALA A 39 15.65 6.91 7.32
CA ALA A 39 15.29 8.30 7.57
C ALA A 39 15.71 8.78 8.97
N ARG A 40 15.78 7.87 9.95
CA ARG A 40 15.90 8.17 11.38
C ARG A 40 16.95 9.24 11.74
N PRO A 41 18.22 9.18 11.31
CA PRO A 41 19.21 10.18 11.73
C PRO A 41 18.84 11.62 11.32
N ARG A 42 18.19 11.78 10.17
CA ARG A 42 17.75 13.09 9.68
C ARG A 42 16.51 13.56 10.42
N LEU A 43 15.58 12.65 10.71
CA LEU A 43 14.37 12.97 11.46
C LEU A 43 14.71 13.38 12.90
N GLU A 44 15.68 12.71 13.54
CA GLU A 44 16.21 13.09 14.85
C GLU A 44 16.85 14.49 14.81
N HIS A 45 17.62 14.81 13.77
CA HIS A 45 18.17 16.16 13.59
C HIS A 45 17.08 17.24 13.46
N VAL A 46 15.98 16.97 12.73
CA VAL A 46 14.84 17.90 12.64
C VAL A 46 14.20 18.10 14.01
N LEU A 47 14.01 17.02 14.78
CA LEU A 47 13.44 17.08 16.12
C LEU A 47 14.32 17.91 17.07
N ASP A 48 15.63 17.69 17.08
CA ASP A 48 16.59 18.44 17.89
C ASP A 48 16.57 19.94 17.53
N ALA A 49 16.57 20.26 16.24
CA ALA A 49 16.49 21.65 15.78
C ALA A 49 15.16 22.33 16.16
N ALA A 50 14.05 21.60 16.10
CA ALA A 50 12.72 22.13 16.44
C ALA A 50 12.54 22.32 17.96
N THR A 51 13.01 21.37 18.76
CA THR A 51 12.93 21.44 20.24
C THR A 51 13.97 22.37 20.86
N GLY A 52 15.10 22.57 20.19
CA GLY A 52 16.12 23.57 20.53
C GLY A 52 15.87 24.95 19.92
N HIS A 53 14.71 25.18 19.30
CA HIS A 53 14.40 26.45 18.65
C HIS A 53 14.38 27.62 19.64
N ALA A 54 14.87 28.80 19.22
CA ALA A 54 15.01 29.98 20.08
C ALA A 54 13.66 30.55 20.56
N ASP A 55 12.60 30.37 19.79
CA ASP A 55 11.23 30.70 20.18
C ASP A 55 10.66 29.59 21.10
N PRO A 56 10.33 29.90 22.38
CA PRO A 56 9.85 28.91 23.33
C PRO A 56 8.49 28.30 22.95
N VAL A 57 7.66 29.00 22.17
CA VAL A 57 6.37 28.47 21.71
C VAL A 57 6.58 27.37 20.67
N ILE A 58 7.52 27.56 19.75
CA ILE A 58 7.89 26.56 18.74
C ILE A 58 8.54 25.36 19.42
N ALA A 59 9.51 25.57 20.31
CA ALA A 59 10.18 24.51 21.06
C ALA A 59 9.18 23.65 21.86
N ALA A 60 8.27 24.30 22.61
CA ALA A 60 7.24 23.60 23.37
C ALA A 60 6.25 22.86 22.46
N SER A 61 5.84 23.45 21.34
CA SER A 61 4.92 22.81 20.38
C SER A 61 5.56 21.59 19.72
N ALA A 62 6.85 21.66 19.37
CA ALA A 62 7.61 20.54 18.82
C ALA A 62 7.73 19.39 19.83
N GLY A 63 8.11 19.68 21.08
CA GLY A 63 8.18 18.67 22.13
C GLY A 63 6.83 18.02 22.41
N ALA A 64 5.75 18.81 22.37
CA ALA A 64 4.40 18.30 22.59
C ALA A 64 3.90 17.43 21.43
N LEU A 65 4.23 17.77 20.19
CA LEU A 65 3.96 16.94 19.02
C LEU A 65 4.74 15.63 19.07
N ALA A 66 6.02 15.67 19.45
CA ALA A 66 6.85 14.46 19.60
C ALA A 66 6.29 13.50 20.65
N ALA A 67 5.76 14.04 21.78
CA ALA A 67 5.13 13.24 22.82
C ALA A 67 3.76 12.65 22.40
N HIS A 68 3.06 13.31 21.48
CA HIS A 68 1.71 12.93 21.03
C HIS A 68 1.57 13.05 19.49
N PRO A 69 2.29 12.22 18.72
CA PRO A 69 2.42 12.37 17.26
C PRO A 69 1.12 12.07 16.48
N GLN A 70 0.12 11.49 17.14
CA GLN A 70 -1.18 11.17 16.57
C GLN A 70 -2.21 12.30 16.74
N ASP A 71 -1.88 13.37 17.49
CA ASP A 71 -2.80 14.47 17.77
C ASP A 71 -2.74 15.52 16.64
N PRO A 72 -3.79 15.64 15.80
CA PRO A 72 -3.78 16.56 14.67
C PRO A 72 -3.81 18.03 15.10
N ALA A 73 -4.28 18.34 16.30
CA ALA A 73 -4.27 19.72 16.80
C ALA A 73 -2.83 20.18 17.08
N ARG A 74 -1.99 19.30 17.61
CA ARG A 74 -0.57 19.60 17.89
C ARG A 74 0.24 19.75 16.62
N HIS A 75 -0.02 18.90 15.63
CA HIS A 75 0.60 19.01 14.31
C HIS A 75 0.29 20.39 13.70
N ARG A 76 -0.99 20.74 13.61
CA ARG A 76 -1.45 22.03 13.06
C ARG A 76 -0.92 23.23 13.84
N ALA A 77 -0.85 23.14 15.17
CA ALA A 77 -0.33 24.21 16.01
C ALA A 77 1.15 24.50 15.72
N LEU A 78 1.99 23.46 15.61
CA LEU A 78 3.39 23.62 15.26
C LEU A 78 3.56 24.17 13.84
N THR A 79 2.82 23.63 12.86
CA THR A 79 2.86 24.11 11.48
C THR A 79 2.46 25.59 11.39
N ALA A 80 1.40 26.00 12.08
CA ALA A 80 0.97 27.40 12.10
C ALA A 80 1.99 28.33 12.76
N ALA A 81 2.59 27.92 13.88
CA ALA A 81 3.60 28.70 14.59
C ALA A 81 4.85 28.94 13.74
N LEU A 82 5.36 27.89 13.07
CA LEU A 82 6.50 27.98 12.16
C LEU A 82 6.17 28.80 10.91
N ALA A 83 5.01 28.59 10.28
CA ALA A 83 4.62 29.31 9.07
C ALA A 83 4.50 30.82 9.30
N ALA A 84 4.13 31.26 10.51
CA ALA A 84 4.02 32.67 10.87
C ALA A 84 5.37 33.40 10.97
N ARG A 85 6.50 32.68 11.10
CA ARG A 85 7.85 33.26 11.15
C ARG A 85 8.33 33.75 9.78
N GLY A 86 7.88 33.10 8.71
CA GLY A 86 8.37 33.31 7.35
C GLY A 86 9.61 32.48 7.03
N ALA A 87 9.85 32.19 5.74
CA ALA A 87 10.89 31.26 5.30
C ALA A 87 12.32 31.78 5.56
N ASP A 88 12.49 33.11 5.57
CA ASP A 88 13.78 33.78 5.75
C ASP A 88 14.08 34.16 7.21
N ASP A 89 13.23 33.78 8.17
CA ASP A 89 13.47 34.05 9.59
C ASP A 89 14.80 33.40 10.05
N PRO A 90 15.80 34.18 10.51
CA PRO A 90 17.13 33.63 10.84
C PRO A 90 17.09 32.52 11.87
N TYR A 91 16.08 32.53 12.76
CA TYR A 91 15.91 31.52 13.80
C TYR A 91 15.24 30.24 13.29
N SER A 92 14.37 30.33 12.27
CA SER A 92 13.70 29.16 11.68
C SER A 92 14.42 28.56 10.46
N VAL A 93 15.32 29.29 9.80
CA VAL A 93 16.12 28.77 8.68
C VAL A 93 16.84 27.44 9.01
N PRO A 94 17.46 27.25 10.20
CA PRO A 94 18.10 25.97 10.53
C PRO A 94 17.13 24.78 10.56
N VAL A 95 15.98 24.93 11.22
CA VAL A 95 14.98 23.84 11.30
C VAL A 95 14.32 23.58 9.95
N PHE A 96 14.07 24.61 9.15
CA PHE A 96 13.59 24.45 7.77
C PHE A 96 14.59 23.77 6.85
N THR A 97 15.88 24.10 6.98
CA THR A 97 16.94 23.45 6.20
C THR A 97 17.02 21.97 6.55
N ALA A 98 17.04 21.62 7.84
CA ALA A 98 17.07 20.23 8.29
C ALA A 98 15.85 19.44 7.77
N ALA A 99 14.65 20.03 7.85
CA ALA A 99 13.43 19.39 7.38
C ALA A 99 13.41 19.20 5.85
N TRP A 100 13.89 20.20 5.09
CA TRP A 100 13.98 20.10 3.64
C TRP A 100 14.98 19.01 3.21
N GLU A 101 16.13 18.91 3.89
CA GLU A 101 17.10 17.84 3.66
C GLU A 101 16.53 16.46 3.95
N ALA A 102 15.78 16.32 5.06
CA ALA A 102 15.08 15.09 5.40
C ALA A 102 14.07 14.73 4.31
N GLU A 103 13.17 15.64 3.94
CA GLU A 103 12.12 15.41 2.94
C GLU A 103 12.66 15.06 1.55
N SER A 104 13.80 15.64 1.15
CA SER A 104 14.39 15.43 -0.17
C SER A 104 14.95 14.02 -0.38
N VAL A 105 15.26 13.29 0.69
CA VAL A 105 15.87 11.95 0.62
C VAL A 105 15.01 10.85 1.24
N ASN A 106 14.12 11.21 2.16
CA ASN A 106 13.30 10.24 2.86
C ASN A 106 12.24 9.64 1.92
N ARG A 107 12.08 8.31 2.00
CA ARG A 107 11.03 7.57 1.28
C ARG A 107 9.78 7.33 2.12
N LEU A 108 9.78 7.79 3.37
CA LEU A 108 8.66 7.72 4.29
C LEU A 108 8.27 9.13 4.69
N GLY A 109 7.05 9.52 4.37
CA GLY A 109 6.44 10.79 4.78
C GLY A 109 5.21 10.56 5.64
N HIS A 110 4.57 11.66 6.03
CA HIS A 110 3.31 11.66 6.76
C HIS A 110 2.25 12.40 5.94
N HIS A 111 1.00 11.94 6.06
CA HIS A 111 -0.16 12.61 5.49
C HIS A 111 -1.18 12.88 6.59
N LEU A 112 -1.56 14.14 6.72
CA LEU A 112 -2.66 14.57 7.57
C LEU A 112 -3.68 15.36 6.76
N GLY A 113 -4.84 14.74 6.53
CA GLY A 113 -5.94 15.39 5.85
C GLY A 113 -6.40 16.67 6.56
N ALA A 114 -6.73 17.70 5.78
CA ALA A 114 -7.12 19.01 6.29
C ALA A 114 -8.37 18.94 7.20
N ARG A 115 -9.25 17.96 6.98
CA ARG A 115 -10.48 17.74 7.74
C ARG A 115 -10.38 16.57 8.72
N TYR A 116 -9.27 15.84 8.76
CA TYR A 116 -9.05 14.76 9.72
C TYR A 116 -9.20 15.30 11.16
N ARG A 117 -10.07 14.66 11.95
CA ARG A 117 -10.29 15.02 13.36
C ARG A 117 -9.80 13.90 14.27
N THR A 118 -10.47 12.76 14.18
CA THR A 118 -10.15 11.50 14.85
C THR A 118 -10.72 10.41 13.96
N GLY A 119 -10.07 9.24 13.86
CA GLY A 119 -10.61 8.15 13.04
C GLY A 119 -11.95 7.60 13.55
N ALA A 120 -12.49 6.59 12.88
CA ALA A 120 -13.86 6.11 13.12
C ALA A 120 -13.91 4.91 14.09
N ASP A 121 -15.13 4.51 14.46
CA ASP A 121 -15.37 3.27 15.19
C ASP A 121 -14.85 2.06 14.40
N PRO A 122 -14.25 1.05 15.07
CA PRO A 122 -13.72 -0.14 14.41
C PRO A 122 -14.76 -0.80 13.51
N VAL A 123 -14.37 -1.20 12.30
CA VAL A 123 -15.23 -2.03 11.43
C VAL A 123 -14.88 -3.49 11.66
N ASP A 124 -15.86 -4.34 11.95
CA ASP A 124 -15.62 -5.77 12.11
C ASP A 124 -15.95 -6.60 10.86
N VAL A 125 -15.62 -7.90 10.92
CA VAL A 125 -15.87 -8.86 9.82
C VAL A 125 -17.38 -9.05 9.59
N GLN A 126 -18.21 -9.01 10.64
CA GLN A 126 -19.65 -9.25 10.52
C GLN A 126 -20.35 -8.11 9.80
N GLU A 127 -19.95 -6.85 10.06
CA GLU A 127 -20.42 -5.68 9.31
C GLU A 127 -20.16 -5.84 7.81
N LEU A 128 -18.97 -6.33 7.43
CA LEU A 128 -18.61 -6.54 6.02
C LEU A 128 -19.26 -7.78 5.40
N LEU A 129 -19.52 -8.83 6.18
CA LEU A 129 -20.29 -9.98 5.71
C LEU A 129 -21.76 -9.64 5.48
N ALA A 130 -22.29 -8.63 6.17
CA ALA A 130 -23.65 -8.12 5.96
C ALA A 130 -23.77 -7.28 4.67
N VAL A 131 -22.66 -6.79 4.11
CA VAL A 131 -22.66 -6.13 2.79
C VAL A 131 -23.01 -7.18 1.73
N PRO A 132 -24.06 -6.95 0.93
CA PRO A 132 -24.48 -7.91 -0.09
C PRO A 132 -23.39 -8.05 -1.16
N PRO A 133 -23.15 -9.27 -1.68
CA PRO A 133 -22.25 -9.45 -2.81
C PRO A 133 -22.80 -8.73 -4.06
N ALA A 134 -21.92 -8.37 -4.98
CA ALA A 134 -22.31 -7.74 -6.24
C ALA A 134 -23.33 -8.61 -7.00
N PRO A 135 -24.37 -8.01 -7.61
CA PRO A 135 -25.19 -8.72 -8.58
C PRO A 135 -24.36 -9.01 -9.84
N GLY A 136 -24.40 -10.26 -10.30
CA GLY A 136 -23.74 -10.68 -11.53
C GLY A 136 -22.35 -11.30 -11.31
N ARG A 137 -21.96 -12.15 -12.26
CA ARG A 137 -20.61 -12.68 -12.42
C ARG A 137 -20.01 -12.12 -13.69
N ALA A 138 -18.70 -12.10 -13.76
CA ALA A 138 -18.03 -11.76 -15.01
C ALA A 138 -18.33 -12.78 -16.11
N ASP A 139 -18.22 -12.37 -17.36
CA ASP A 139 -18.28 -13.28 -18.50
C ASP A 139 -17.01 -14.15 -18.57
N GLU A 140 -17.12 -15.33 -19.20
CA GLU A 140 -15.96 -16.21 -19.41
C GLU A 140 -14.86 -15.52 -20.24
N ASP A 141 -15.29 -14.60 -21.13
CA ASP A 141 -14.45 -13.80 -22.03
C ASP A 141 -14.09 -12.42 -21.45
N ALA A 142 -14.20 -12.23 -20.13
CA ALA A 142 -13.81 -10.99 -19.47
C ALA A 142 -12.37 -10.61 -19.82
N GLU A 143 -12.20 -9.37 -20.31
CA GLU A 143 -10.91 -8.88 -20.83
C GLU A 143 -9.89 -8.56 -19.73
N LEU A 144 -10.33 -8.41 -18.48
CA LEU A 144 -9.47 -8.14 -17.33
C LEU A 144 -9.58 -9.24 -16.28
N VAL A 145 -8.50 -9.49 -15.56
CA VAL A 145 -8.51 -10.29 -14.32
C VAL A 145 -7.82 -9.53 -13.20
N VAL A 146 -8.44 -9.49 -12.03
CA VAL A 146 -7.87 -9.02 -10.77
C VAL A 146 -7.51 -10.25 -9.94
N VAL A 147 -6.23 -10.41 -9.62
CA VAL A 147 -5.72 -11.52 -8.82
C VAL A 147 -5.32 -11.00 -7.45
N ILE A 148 -5.92 -11.58 -6.40
CA ILE A 148 -5.71 -11.20 -5.01
C ILE A 148 -5.09 -12.38 -4.25
N PRO A 149 -3.78 -12.35 -3.96
CA PRO A 149 -3.16 -13.34 -3.09
C PRO A 149 -3.57 -13.07 -1.63
N PHE A 150 -3.96 -14.12 -0.91
CA PHE A 150 -4.56 -13.98 0.41
C PHE A 150 -4.08 -15.05 1.40
N ARG A 151 -3.87 -14.62 2.66
CA ARG A 151 -3.69 -15.49 3.82
C ARG A 151 -4.09 -14.74 5.09
N ASP A 152 -4.77 -15.42 6.01
CA ASP A 152 -5.18 -14.88 7.31
C ASP A 152 -4.93 -15.91 8.41
N ARG A 153 -3.64 -16.24 8.60
CA ARG A 153 -3.16 -17.14 9.64
C ARG A 153 -2.78 -16.33 10.88
N ASP A 154 -3.28 -16.74 12.04
CA ASP A 154 -2.92 -16.20 13.37
C ASP A 154 -3.17 -14.69 13.55
N THR A 155 -4.11 -14.14 12.78
CA THR A 155 -4.47 -12.71 12.74
C THR A 155 -5.87 -12.42 13.26
N GLY A 156 -6.63 -13.46 13.66
CA GLY A 156 -7.97 -13.31 14.23
C GLY A 156 -9.01 -12.72 13.27
N GLY A 157 -8.87 -12.89 11.95
CA GLY A 157 -9.80 -12.32 10.96
C GLY A 157 -9.40 -10.93 10.45
N ALA A 158 -8.31 -10.33 10.95
CA ALA A 158 -7.96 -8.96 10.58
C ALA A 158 -7.64 -8.78 9.07
N ARG A 159 -7.01 -9.77 8.43
CA ARG A 159 -6.77 -9.71 6.97
C ARG A 159 -8.01 -10.10 6.18
N LEU A 160 -8.85 -11.01 6.71
CA LEU A 160 -10.16 -11.29 6.11
C LEU A 160 -11.00 -10.01 6.03
N ARG A 161 -11.05 -9.22 7.10
CA ARG A 161 -11.74 -7.93 7.13
C ARG A 161 -11.31 -7.03 5.97
N ASN A 162 -9.99 -6.89 5.77
CA ASN A 162 -9.45 -6.10 4.67
C ASN A 162 -9.84 -6.68 3.30
N LEU A 163 -9.72 -8.00 3.13
CA LEU A 163 -10.14 -8.69 1.90
C LEU A 163 -11.61 -8.42 1.58
N LEU A 164 -12.51 -8.53 2.57
CA LEU A 164 -13.94 -8.29 2.37
C LEU A 164 -14.22 -6.85 1.94
N ALA A 165 -13.52 -5.87 2.52
CA ALA A 165 -13.62 -4.48 2.10
C ALA A 165 -13.10 -4.26 0.67
N CYS A 166 -11.98 -4.89 0.31
CA CYS A 166 -11.41 -4.86 -1.05
C CYS A 166 -12.37 -5.46 -2.08
N LEU A 167 -12.93 -6.65 -1.79
CA LEU A 167 -13.91 -7.30 -2.66
C LEU A 167 -15.20 -6.50 -2.80
N ALA A 168 -15.70 -5.89 -1.71
CA ALA A 168 -16.87 -5.03 -1.77
C ALA A 168 -16.61 -3.76 -2.59
N ALA A 169 -15.42 -3.16 -2.50
CA ALA A 169 -15.04 -2.02 -3.32
C ALA A 169 -14.88 -2.40 -4.81
N LEU A 170 -14.35 -3.58 -5.12
CA LEU A 170 -14.28 -4.12 -6.49
C LEU A 170 -15.64 -4.52 -7.05
N ALA A 171 -16.62 -4.84 -6.21
CA ALA A 171 -18.01 -5.08 -6.61
C ALA A 171 -18.74 -3.80 -7.02
N ASP A 172 -18.37 -2.65 -6.45
CA ASP A 172 -18.93 -1.32 -6.73
C ASP A 172 -17.97 -0.51 -7.60
N GLN A 173 -17.82 -0.92 -8.87
CA GLN A 173 -17.01 -0.21 -9.87
C GLN A 173 -17.89 0.40 -10.95
N SER A 174 -17.42 1.50 -11.56
CA SER A 174 -18.06 2.12 -12.73
C SER A 174 -17.81 1.34 -14.03
N TYR A 175 -16.83 0.44 -14.02
CA TYR A 175 -16.56 -0.46 -15.12
C TYR A 175 -17.59 -1.59 -15.16
N ASP A 176 -17.91 -2.05 -16.37
CA ASP A 176 -18.86 -3.14 -16.56
C ASP A 176 -18.37 -4.41 -15.86
N ARG A 177 -19.18 -4.90 -14.92
CA ARG A 177 -18.89 -6.10 -14.10
C ARG A 177 -18.68 -7.36 -14.94
N GLY A 178 -19.30 -7.43 -16.12
CA GLY A 178 -19.11 -8.52 -17.08
C GLY A 178 -17.69 -8.58 -17.66
N ARG A 179 -16.95 -7.46 -17.66
CA ARG A 179 -15.67 -7.31 -18.38
C ARG A 179 -14.43 -7.51 -17.53
N TYR A 180 -14.55 -7.78 -16.24
CA TYR A 180 -13.42 -8.11 -15.39
C TYR A 180 -13.76 -9.22 -14.40
N ARG A 181 -12.79 -10.09 -14.13
CA ARG A 181 -12.90 -11.13 -13.10
C ARG A 181 -12.12 -10.77 -11.87
N VAL A 182 -12.57 -11.29 -10.73
CA VAL A 182 -11.82 -11.30 -9.48
C VAL A 182 -11.52 -12.74 -9.11
N THR A 183 -10.23 -13.03 -8.92
CA THR A 183 -9.72 -14.32 -8.48
C THR A 183 -8.98 -14.13 -7.16
N VAL A 184 -9.45 -14.80 -6.11
CA VAL A 184 -8.76 -14.83 -4.81
C VAL A 184 -8.05 -16.16 -4.65
N VAL A 185 -6.76 -16.10 -4.32
CA VAL A 185 -5.94 -17.28 -4.03
C VAL A 185 -5.62 -17.31 -2.54
N GLU A 186 -6.28 -18.19 -1.80
CA GLU A 186 -5.94 -18.45 -0.40
C GLU A 186 -4.78 -19.45 -0.33
N ALA A 187 -3.59 -18.96 0.04
CA ALA A 187 -2.40 -19.78 0.20
C ALA A 187 -2.08 -20.02 1.67
N ASP A 188 -2.50 -21.18 2.19
CA ASP A 188 -2.38 -21.55 3.60
C ASP A 188 -2.29 -23.07 3.77
N ASP A 189 -2.17 -23.58 5.01
CA ASP A 189 -2.16 -25.02 5.31
C ASP A 189 -3.56 -25.67 5.26
N ARG A 190 -4.63 -24.87 5.37
CA ARG A 190 -6.03 -25.28 5.21
C ARG A 190 -6.88 -24.08 4.75
N PRO A 191 -8.00 -24.30 4.04
CA PRO A 191 -8.89 -23.22 3.62
C PRO A 191 -9.69 -22.71 4.83
N ARG A 192 -9.30 -21.57 5.41
CA ARG A 192 -9.95 -20.97 6.60
C ARG A 192 -11.21 -20.22 6.23
N TRP A 193 -11.16 -19.50 5.12
CA TRP A 193 -12.17 -18.49 4.80
C TRP A 193 -12.92 -18.73 3.50
N ARG A 194 -12.80 -19.95 2.94
CA ARG A 194 -13.46 -20.37 1.70
C ARG A 194 -14.90 -19.87 1.57
N GLN A 195 -15.76 -20.17 2.54
CA GLN A 195 -17.19 -19.82 2.46
C GLN A 195 -17.43 -18.31 2.40
N ALA A 196 -16.65 -17.51 3.16
CA ALA A 196 -16.78 -16.07 3.18
C ALA A 196 -16.34 -15.43 1.85
N VAL A 197 -15.28 -15.98 1.25
CA VAL A 197 -14.63 -15.47 0.05
C VAL A 197 -15.32 -15.93 -1.23
N GLU A 198 -15.66 -17.22 -1.37
CA GLU A 198 -16.31 -17.79 -2.57
C GLU A 198 -17.59 -17.07 -2.96
N ALA A 199 -18.34 -16.55 -1.98
CA ALA A 199 -19.57 -15.80 -2.23
C ALA A 199 -19.35 -14.40 -2.84
N ARG A 200 -18.11 -13.90 -2.89
CA ARG A 200 -17.77 -12.49 -3.23
C ARG A 200 -16.72 -12.36 -4.34
N THR A 201 -16.35 -13.47 -4.96
CA THR A 201 -15.33 -13.54 -6.01
C THR A 201 -15.86 -14.34 -7.20
N ASP A 202 -15.30 -14.14 -8.39
CA ASP A 202 -15.64 -14.99 -9.55
C ASP A 202 -14.96 -16.35 -9.42
N ARG A 203 -13.74 -16.36 -8.89
CA ARG A 203 -12.95 -17.57 -8.64
C ARG A 203 -12.28 -17.51 -7.28
N TYR A 204 -12.40 -18.62 -6.55
CA TYR A 204 -11.60 -18.89 -5.36
C TYR A 204 -10.71 -20.09 -5.65
N VAL A 205 -9.44 -19.97 -5.31
CA VAL A 205 -8.47 -21.07 -5.39
C VAL A 205 -7.86 -21.24 -4.01
N PHE A 206 -7.88 -22.47 -3.51
CA PHE A 206 -7.07 -22.83 -2.35
C PHE A 206 -5.76 -23.44 -2.85
N ALA A 207 -4.63 -22.85 -2.47
CA ALA A 207 -3.30 -23.27 -2.87
C ALA A 207 -2.53 -23.75 -1.61
N PRO A 208 -2.37 -25.07 -1.38
CA PRO A 208 -1.76 -25.58 -0.15
C PRO A 208 -0.32 -25.07 0.03
N LYS A 209 -0.09 -24.32 1.11
CA LYS A 209 1.20 -23.74 1.45
C LYS A 209 1.46 -23.77 2.95
N PRO A 210 1.97 -24.89 3.48
CA PRO A 210 2.52 -24.88 4.83
C PRO A 210 3.72 -23.89 4.91
N GLY A 211 3.96 -23.35 6.11
CA GLY A 211 5.08 -22.42 6.36
C GLY A 211 4.82 -20.96 5.96
N LEU A 212 5.85 -20.31 5.38
CA LEU A 212 5.81 -18.89 5.00
C LEU A 212 4.88 -18.63 3.81
N PHE A 213 4.30 -17.44 3.76
CA PHE A 213 3.46 -17.02 2.63
C PHE A 213 4.35 -16.85 1.40
N ASN A 214 3.85 -17.18 0.22
CA ASN A 214 4.54 -16.90 -1.03
C ASN A 214 3.58 -16.12 -1.93
N LYS A 215 3.68 -14.78 -1.87
CA LYS A 215 2.83 -13.85 -2.64
C LYS A 215 3.01 -14.10 -4.14
N SER A 216 4.25 -14.14 -4.61
CA SER A 216 4.59 -14.34 -6.02
C SER A 216 3.94 -15.59 -6.62
N TRP A 217 4.07 -16.71 -5.92
CA TRP A 217 3.47 -17.98 -6.34
C TRP A 217 1.95 -17.92 -6.30
N ALA A 218 1.34 -17.38 -5.24
CA ALA A 218 -0.11 -17.25 -5.16
C ALA A 218 -0.67 -16.37 -6.30
N VAL A 219 0.05 -15.31 -6.70
CA VAL A 219 -0.31 -14.50 -7.86
C VAL A 219 -0.22 -15.32 -9.15
N ASN A 220 0.89 -16.03 -9.38
CA ASN A 220 1.04 -16.87 -10.57
C ASN A 220 -0.05 -17.95 -10.65
N VAL A 221 -0.37 -18.60 -9.52
CA VAL A 221 -1.50 -19.55 -9.42
C VAL A 221 -2.79 -18.88 -9.85
N GLY A 222 -3.09 -17.69 -9.33
CA GLY A 222 -4.32 -16.97 -9.68
C GLY A 222 -4.41 -16.61 -11.15
N VAL A 223 -3.30 -16.22 -11.78
CA VAL A 223 -3.24 -15.95 -13.22
C VAL A 223 -3.48 -17.22 -14.03
N VAL A 224 -2.83 -18.34 -13.67
CA VAL A 224 -2.92 -19.62 -14.40
C VAL A 224 -4.28 -20.30 -14.22
N GLU A 225 -4.86 -20.23 -13.02
CA GLU A 225 -6.13 -20.90 -12.66
C GLU A 225 -7.37 -20.09 -13.06
N THR A 226 -7.20 -18.83 -13.46
CA THR A 226 -8.31 -18.06 -14.02
C THR A 226 -8.49 -18.44 -15.48
N ALA A 227 -9.62 -19.04 -15.81
CA ALA A 227 -9.96 -19.45 -17.18
C ALA A 227 -9.95 -18.28 -18.18
N GLY A 228 -10.01 -18.54 -19.48
CA GLY A 228 -10.17 -17.51 -20.51
C GLY A 228 -8.88 -16.77 -20.89
N ALA A 229 -9.02 -15.79 -21.80
CA ALA A 229 -7.90 -15.07 -22.42
C ALA A 229 -7.93 -13.58 -22.06
N ALA A 230 -7.88 -13.27 -20.76
CA ALA A 230 -7.85 -11.89 -20.29
C ALA A 230 -6.68 -11.15 -20.96
N GLU A 231 -6.92 -9.93 -21.43
CA GLU A 231 -5.96 -9.08 -22.11
C GLU A 231 -4.99 -8.42 -21.11
N ALA A 232 -5.48 -8.12 -19.91
CA ALA A 232 -4.69 -7.55 -18.83
C ALA A 232 -4.99 -8.15 -17.45
N ILE A 233 -3.96 -8.15 -16.61
CA ILE A 233 -3.96 -8.64 -15.24
C ILE A 233 -3.74 -7.45 -14.31
N CYS A 234 -4.55 -7.36 -13.26
CA CYS A 234 -4.29 -6.57 -12.07
C CYS A 234 -3.83 -7.51 -10.96
N VAL A 235 -2.62 -7.31 -10.43
CA VAL A 235 -2.22 -7.90 -9.15
C VAL A 235 -2.59 -6.91 -8.08
N LEU A 236 -3.40 -7.31 -7.10
CA LEU A 236 -3.93 -6.44 -6.07
C LEU A 236 -3.81 -7.10 -4.70
N ASP A 237 -3.16 -6.45 -3.73
CA ASP A 237 -3.10 -6.95 -2.37
C ASP A 237 -4.48 -6.86 -1.68
N ALA A 238 -4.75 -7.80 -0.78
CA ALA A 238 -6.05 -7.95 -0.11
C ALA A 238 -6.42 -6.78 0.82
N ASP A 239 -5.49 -5.86 1.07
CA ASP A 239 -5.60 -4.69 1.93
C ASP A 239 -5.54 -3.37 1.17
N VAL A 240 -5.77 -3.39 -0.14
CA VAL A 240 -6.01 -2.17 -0.92
C VAL A 240 -7.50 -1.83 -0.93
N LEU A 241 -7.83 -0.56 -0.61
CA LEU A 241 -9.18 -0.03 -0.74
C LEU A 241 -9.29 0.88 -1.97
N VAL A 242 -9.94 0.38 -3.03
CA VAL A 242 -10.04 1.06 -4.32
C VAL A 242 -11.26 2.01 -4.41
N ASP A 243 -11.12 3.11 -5.15
CA ASP A 243 -12.25 3.97 -5.53
C ASP A 243 -13.13 3.32 -6.63
N ARG A 244 -14.32 3.86 -6.86
CA ARG A 244 -15.31 3.36 -7.84
C ARG A 244 -14.81 3.41 -9.29
N GLU A 245 -13.88 4.30 -9.60
CA GLU A 245 -13.35 4.48 -10.96
C GLU A 245 -12.07 3.67 -11.21
N PHE A 246 -11.60 2.90 -10.21
CA PHE A 246 -10.32 2.23 -10.25
C PHE A 246 -10.17 1.30 -11.47
N VAL A 247 -11.11 0.39 -11.71
CA VAL A 247 -11.02 -0.54 -12.84
C VAL A 247 -11.11 0.21 -14.17
N ALA A 248 -12.07 1.13 -14.31
CA ALA A 248 -12.28 1.90 -15.54
C ALA A 248 -11.07 2.74 -15.92
N ARG A 249 -10.50 3.45 -14.94
CA ARG A 249 -9.31 4.30 -15.11
C ARG A 249 -8.10 3.48 -15.52
N ASN A 250 -7.91 2.29 -14.93
CA ASN A 250 -6.77 1.44 -15.26
C ASN A 250 -6.91 0.70 -16.60
N ALA A 251 -8.12 0.23 -16.94
CA ALA A 251 -8.41 -0.35 -18.24
C ALA A 251 -8.15 0.65 -19.37
N ALA A 252 -8.55 1.92 -19.18
CA ALA A 252 -8.33 2.97 -20.17
C ALA A 252 -6.84 3.25 -20.46
N ARG A 253 -5.94 3.02 -19.50
CA ARG A 253 -4.48 3.23 -19.68
C ARG A 253 -3.90 2.31 -20.76
N PHE A 254 -4.38 1.07 -20.85
CA PHE A 254 -3.92 0.11 -21.87
C PHE A 254 -4.31 0.48 -23.30
N ARG A 255 -5.26 1.40 -23.50
CA ARG A 255 -5.63 1.91 -24.82
C ARG A 255 -4.60 2.90 -25.38
N ARG A 256 -3.62 3.33 -24.58
CA ARG A 256 -2.52 4.19 -25.01
C ARG A 256 -1.43 3.33 -25.69
N PRO A 257 -0.93 3.74 -26.87
CA PRO A 257 0.20 3.06 -27.48
C PRO A 257 1.39 2.99 -26.52
N GLY A 258 2.04 1.84 -26.46
CA GLY A 258 3.24 1.63 -25.63
C GLY A 258 2.97 1.25 -24.17
N THR A 259 1.73 1.15 -23.69
CA THR A 259 1.49 0.71 -22.31
C THR A 259 1.45 -0.83 -22.21
N SER A 260 2.51 -1.42 -21.64
CA SER A 260 2.60 -2.87 -21.36
C SER A 260 2.29 -3.22 -19.91
N GLY A 261 2.52 -2.28 -19.00
CA GLY A 261 2.06 -2.35 -17.62
C GLY A 261 2.27 -1.01 -16.92
N HIS A 262 1.70 -0.89 -15.72
CA HIS A 262 1.84 0.31 -14.91
C HIS A 262 1.58 0.05 -13.42
N LEU A 263 2.21 0.87 -12.59
CA LEU A 263 1.76 1.14 -11.22
C LEU A 263 0.69 2.23 -11.26
N THR A 264 -0.37 2.06 -10.48
CA THR A 264 -1.48 3.03 -10.44
C THR A 264 -1.10 4.31 -9.71
N TYR A 265 -0.07 4.24 -8.87
CA TYR A 265 0.35 5.28 -7.95
C TYR A 265 1.88 5.46 -7.97
N ARG A 266 2.32 6.66 -7.58
CA ARG A 266 3.71 6.98 -7.29
C ARG A 266 3.95 6.92 -5.80
N ASN A 267 2.93 7.26 -5.01
CA ASN A 267 2.98 7.27 -3.57
C ASN A 267 1.82 6.44 -3.02
N MET A 268 2.10 5.63 -2.00
CA MET A 268 1.11 4.81 -1.31
C MET A 268 0.81 5.41 0.05
N LEU A 269 -0.47 5.54 0.39
CA LEU A 269 -0.92 6.01 1.69
C LEU A 269 -1.25 4.82 2.59
N ASN A 270 -0.34 4.50 3.49
CA ASN A 270 -0.51 3.47 4.52
C ASN A 270 -1.31 4.04 5.68
N LEU A 271 -2.54 3.57 5.84
CA LEU A 271 -3.44 4.02 6.88
C LEU A 271 -3.13 3.34 8.22
N GLY A 272 -3.31 4.08 9.31
CA GLY A 272 -3.42 3.49 10.65
C GLY A 272 -4.76 2.77 10.83
N GLU A 273 -4.94 2.06 11.94
CA GLU A 273 -6.15 1.25 12.20
C GLU A 273 -7.43 2.09 12.11
N ARG A 274 -7.51 3.18 12.88
CA ARG A 274 -8.69 4.05 12.90
C ARG A 274 -8.97 4.77 11.57
N ALA A 275 -7.92 5.07 10.81
CA ALA A 275 -8.06 5.68 9.48
C ALA A 275 -8.54 4.64 8.46
N SER A 276 -8.11 3.39 8.59
CA SER A 276 -8.61 2.27 7.79
C SER A 276 -10.10 2.03 8.05
N ASP A 277 -10.52 2.07 9.31
CA ASP A 277 -11.93 1.97 9.69
C ASP A 277 -12.75 3.11 9.09
N ALA A 278 -12.28 4.35 9.19
CA ALA A 278 -12.95 5.51 8.59
C ALA A 278 -13.08 5.38 7.06
N ALA A 279 -12.01 4.91 6.40
CA ALA A 279 -12.00 4.70 4.96
C ALA A 279 -12.99 3.60 4.54
N ILE A 280 -13.02 2.46 5.25
CA ILE A 280 -13.96 1.37 4.99
C ILE A 280 -15.41 1.81 5.23
N ARG A 281 -15.69 2.49 6.35
CA ARG A 281 -17.04 3.01 6.64
C ARG A 281 -17.53 3.92 5.53
N THR A 282 -16.67 4.82 5.03
CA THR A 282 -17.03 5.76 3.97
C THR A 282 -17.20 5.06 2.62
N ARG A 283 -16.18 4.32 2.17
CA ARG A 283 -16.13 3.73 0.83
C ARG A 283 -17.11 2.56 0.69
N VAL A 284 -17.19 1.68 1.70
CA VAL A 284 -17.92 0.42 1.62
C VAL A 284 -19.27 0.52 2.30
N LEU A 285 -19.32 0.85 3.58
CA LEU A 285 -20.58 0.79 4.35
C LEU A 285 -21.55 1.93 3.97
N ALA A 286 -21.03 3.12 3.66
CA ALA A 286 -21.84 4.25 3.20
C ALA A 286 -21.95 4.33 1.66
N GLY A 287 -21.21 3.50 0.92
CA GLY A 287 -21.27 3.44 -0.55
C GLY A 287 -20.77 4.70 -1.27
N ALA A 288 -19.87 5.47 -0.65
CA ALA A 288 -19.24 6.62 -1.32
C ALA A 288 -18.37 6.15 -2.50
N ALA A 289 -18.16 7.02 -3.49
CA ALA A 289 -17.31 6.70 -4.64
C ALA A 289 -15.84 6.50 -4.27
N GLU A 290 -15.37 7.22 -3.24
CA GLU A 290 -14.01 7.15 -2.72
C GLU A 290 -14.00 7.46 -1.22
N ALA A 291 -12.89 7.14 -0.54
CA ALA A 291 -12.58 7.68 0.79
C ALA A 291 -11.62 8.86 0.62
N ASP A 292 -12.11 10.09 0.85
CA ASP A 292 -11.33 11.30 0.61
C ASP A 292 -10.14 11.39 1.57
N THR A 293 -8.93 11.50 1.01
CA THR A 293 -7.69 11.65 1.77
C THR A 293 -7.67 12.89 2.67
N ALA A 294 -8.47 13.92 2.39
CA ALA A 294 -8.62 15.07 3.26
C ALA A 294 -9.26 14.73 4.61
N ASP A 295 -9.94 13.58 4.72
CA ASP A 295 -10.52 13.04 5.95
C ASP A 295 -9.68 11.90 6.56
N LEU A 296 -8.50 11.61 5.99
CA LEU A 296 -7.65 10.50 6.40
C LEU A 296 -6.30 10.96 6.95
N ARG A 297 -5.68 10.05 7.70
CA ARG A 297 -4.31 10.17 8.21
C ARG A 297 -3.56 8.88 7.88
N GLY A 298 -2.29 9.01 7.53
CA GLY A 298 -1.44 7.86 7.32
C GLY A 298 0.01 8.24 7.04
N PHE A 299 0.78 7.25 6.60
CA PHE A 299 2.18 7.40 6.23
C PHE A 299 2.33 7.18 4.73
N VAL A 300 3.08 8.05 4.10
CA VAL A 300 3.28 8.02 2.66
C VAL A 300 4.56 7.26 2.36
N LEU A 301 4.45 6.10 1.72
CA LEU A 301 5.59 5.46 1.10
C LEU A 301 5.80 6.07 -0.28
N ARG A 302 6.99 6.62 -0.50
CA ARG A 302 7.36 7.28 -1.75
C ARG A 302 7.99 6.28 -2.71
N ARG A 303 7.32 6.09 -3.85
CA ARG A 303 7.72 5.22 -4.95
C ARG A 303 7.91 3.74 -4.55
N PRO A 304 7.11 3.14 -3.65
CA PRO A 304 7.25 1.73 -3.37
C PRO A 304 6.72 0.93 -4.58
N PRO A 305 7.43 -0.09 -5.07
CA PRO A 305 6.82 -1.06 -5.96
C PRO A 305 5.87 -1.97 -5.17
N GLY A 306 4.88 -2.54 -5.84
CA GLY A 306 4.01 -3.56 -5.26
C GLY A 306 2.57 -3.12 -5.08
N CYS A 307 1.85 -3.80 -4.18
CA CYS A 307 0.44 -3.67 -3.78
C CYS A 307 -0.64 -3.62 -4.86
N CYS A 308 -0.44 -2.83 -5.92
CA CYS A 308 -1.29 -2.78 -7.08
C CYS A 308 -0.45 -2.52 -8.33
N LEU A 309 -0.43 -3.49 -9.23
CA LEU A 309 0.14 -3.32 -10.56
C LEU A 309 -0.82 -3.87 -11.61
N TRP A 310 -0.75 -3.29 -12.80
CA TRP A 310 -1.49 -3.73 -13.96
C TRP A 310 -0.51 -4.08 -15.06
N VAL A 311 -0.72 -5.19 -15.74
CA VAL A 311 0.15 -5.63 -16.85
C VAL A 311 -0.67 -6.30 -17.94
N ARG A 312 -0.19 -6.24 -19.17
CA ARG A 312 -0.71 -7.11 -20.23
C ARG A 312 -0.37 -8.56 -19.92
N THR A 313 -1.31 -9.46 -20.15
CA THR A 313 -1.14 -10.90 -19.90
C THR A 313 0.08 -11.46 -20.66
N GLU A 314 0.26 -11.05 -21.92
CA GLU A 314 1.44 -11.44 -22.71
C GLU A 314 2.75 -10.96 -22.07
N ALA A 315 2.80 -9.73 -21.54
CA ALA A 315 3.99 -9.21 -20.86
C ALA A 315 4.30 -9.98 -19.58
N PHE A 316 3.28 -10.29 -18.78
CA PHE A 316 3.42 -11.11 -17.58
C PHE A 316 4.06 -12.47 -17.88
N HIS A 317 3.54 -13.19 -18.88
CA HIS A 317 4.10 -14.49 -19.26
C HIS A 317 5.48 -14.39 -19.92
N ARG A 318 5.73 -13.35 -20.72
CA ARG A 318 7.04 -13.11 -21.36
C ARG A 318 8.17 -13.00 -20.35
N ILE A 319 7.93 -12.36 -19.20
CA ILE A 319 8.93 -12.23 -18.12
C ILE A 319 8.90 -13.40 -17.13
N GLY A 320 8.09 -14.43 -17.38
CA GLY A 320 7.95 -15.60 -16.53
C GLY A 320 7.15 -15.35 -15.25
N GLY A 321 6.23 -14.39 -15.21
CA GLY A 321 5.42 -14.06 -14.03
C GLY A 321 6.21 -13.48 -12.86
N MET A 322 5.68 -13.63 -11.65
CA MET A 322 6.41 -13.28 -10.42
C MET A 322 7.38 -14.39 -10.02
N ASP A 323 8.48 -14.03 -9.36
CA ASP A 323 9.50 -14.99 -8.94
C ASP A 323 9.04 -15.80 -7.71
N GLU A 324 8.76 -17.08 -7.94
CA GLU A 324 8.20 -17.99 -6.93
C GLU A 324 9.19 -18.42 -5.85
N ARG A 325 10.45 -17.97 -5.91
CA ARG A 325 11.45 -18.24 -4.87
C ARG A 325 11.28 -17.33 -3.65
N TYR A 326 10.60 -16.20 -3.79
CA TYR A 326 10.36 -15.27 -2.67
C TYR A 326 9.35 -15.85 -1.68
N GLU A 327 9.74 -15.96 -0.42
CA GLU A 327 8.87 -16.38 0.67
C GLU A 327 8.88 -15.35 1.82
N GLY A 328 7.80 -15.28 2.56
CA GLY A 328 7.60 -14.24 3.57
C GLY A 328 7.35 -12.88 2.92
N TRP A 329 7.99 -11.84 3.44
CA TRP A 329 7.82 -10.47 2.96
C TRP A 329 9.15 -9.89 2.44
N GLY A 330 9.09 -9.28 1.25
CA GLY A 330 10.11 -8.37 0.76
C GLY A 330 10.90 -8.88 -0.46
N GLY A 331 11.09 -7.97 -1.42
CA GLY A 331 11.95 -8.12 -2.60
C GLY A 331 11.18 -8.45 -3.89
N GLU A 332 10.10 -9.20 -3.79
CA GLU A 332 9.33 -9.74 -4.91
C GLU A 332 8.74 -8.67 -5.83
N ASP A 333 8.16 -7.62 -5.24
CA ASP A 333 7.54 -6.53 -5.99
C ASP A 333 8.60 -5.68 -6.71
N ASN A 334 9.78 -5.52 -6.11
CA ASN A 334 10.90 -4.81 -6.75
C ASN A 334 11.44 -5.62 -7.94
N ASP A 335 11.64 -6.93 -7.75
CA ASP A 335 12.11 -7.83 -8.80
C ASP A 335 11.15 -7.82 -10.01
N PHE A 336 9.85 -7.97 -9.76
CA PHE A 336 8.84 -7.94 -10.81
C PHE A 336 8.82 -6.59 -11.55
N ALA A 337 8.78 -5.47 -10.83
CA ALA A 337 8.73 -4.14 -11.42
C ALA A 337 9.98 -3.87 -12.30
N TYR A 338 11.17 -4.24 -11.84
CA TYR A 338 12.39 -4.06 -12.63
C TYR A 338 12.44 -5.00 -13.84
N ARG A 339 11.99 -6.25 -13.71
CA ARG A 339 11.89 -7.14 -14.90
C ARG A 339 10.90 -6.60 -15.92
N MET A 340 9.78 -6.03 -15.49
CA MET A 340 8.85 -5.33 -16.38
C MET A 340 9.50 -4.16 -17.09
N ASP A 341 10.19 -3.27 -16.35
CA ASP A 341 10.86 -2.08 -16.90
C ASP A 341 12.00 -2.42 -17.88
N PHE A 342 12.75 -3.50 -17.63
CA PHE A 342 13.80 -3.95 -18.55
C PHE A 342 13.28 -4.55 -19.86
N HIS A 343 12.10 -5.19 -19.85
CA HIS A 343 11.58 -5.94 -21.00
C HIS A 343 10.45 -5.22 -21.73
N THR A 344 9.81 -4.24 -21.10
CA THR A 344 8.60 -3.58 -21.59
C THR A 344 8.50 -2.16 -21.07
N ALA A 345 7.62 -1.35 -21.66
CA ALA A 345 7.28 -0.04 -21.10
C ALA A 345 6.37 -0.20 -19.87
N PHE A 346 6.89 0.24 -18.72
CA PHE A 346 6.25 0.13 -17.41
C PHE A 346 6.07 1.51 -16.77
N ASP A 347 4.84 2.03 -16.80
CA ASP A 347 4.54 3.39 -16.36
C ASP A 347 4.29 3.48 -14.85
N SER A 348 4.32 4.70 -14.30
CA SER A 348 3.82 5.01 -12.96
C SER A 348 2.93 6.23 -12.99
N TYR A 349 1.73 6.14 -12.41
CA TYR A 349 0.76 7.22 -12.32
C TYR A 349 0.74 7.83 -10.92
N ASP A 350 -0.02 8.91 -10.71
CA ASP A 350 -0.07 9.63 -9.44
C ASP A 350 -1.43 9.44 -8.73
N ASP A 351 -2.11 8.31 -8.95
CA ASP A 351 -3.36 8.01 -8.22
C ASP A 351 -3.06 7.84 -6.72
N VAL A 352 -4.08 8.02 -5.89
CA VAL A 352 -4.03 7.66 -4.48
C VAL A 352 -4.27 6.17 -4.35
N LEU A 353 -3.32 5.45 -3.75
CA LEU A 353 -3.53 4.08 -3.28
C LEU A 353 -3.68 4.07 -1.76
N LEU A 354 -4.85 3.66 -1.29
CA LEU A 354 -5.12 3.45 0.13
C LEU A 354 -4.76 2.01 0.52
N HIS A 355 -3.76 1.87 1.37
CA HIS A 355 -3.35 0.59 1.94
C HIS A 355 -3.79 0.52 3.40
N LEU A 356 -4.67 -0.43 3.69
CA LEU A 356 -5.32 -0.60 4.98
C LEU A 356 -4.34 -1.18 6.01
N ALA A 357 -4.52 -0.78 7.26
CA ALA A 357 -3.79 -1.35 8.38
C ALA A 357 -4.05 -2.85 8.49
N HIS A 358 -3.00 -3.61 8.74
CA HIS A 358 -3.05 -5.04 9.02
C HIS A 358 -1.96 -5.45 10.01
N PRO A 359 -2.09 -6.60 10.70
CA PRO A 359 -1.03 -7.14 11.53
C PRO A 359 0.26 -7.39 10.73
N PRO A 360 1.44 -7.09 11.29
CA PRO A 360 2.71 -7.19 10.58
C PRO A 360 3.00 -8.63 10.16
N ALA A 361 3.67 -8.80 9.03
CA ALA A 361 4.31 -10.05 8.64
C ALA A 361 5.80 -9.99 9.00
N PRO A 362 6.43 -11.12 9.36
CA PRO A 362 7.87 -11.14 9.64
C PRO A 362 8.65 -10.82 8.36
N ALA A 363 9.41 -9.72 8.37
CA ALA A 363 10.28 -9.27 7.28
C ALA A 363 11.74 -9.73 7.44
N THR A 364 12.12 -10.08 8.67
CA THR A 364 13.47 -10.51 9.02
C THR A 364 13.45 -11.86 9.70
N LYS A 365 14.52 -12.64 9.50
CA LYS A 365 14.85 -13.83 10.28
C LYS A 365 15.24 -13.43 11.70
N GLU A 366 15.40 -14.41 12.59
CA GLU A 366 15.83 -14.18 13.99
C GLU A 366 17.19 -13.48 14.10
N ASN A 367 18.07 -13.66 13.11
CA ASN A 367 19.37 -13.00 13.03
C ASN A 367 19.33 -11.55 12.50
N GLY A 368 18.13 -11.02 12.19
CA GLY A 368 17.95 -9.66 11.67
C GLY A 368 18.12 -9.51 10.16
N GLU A 369 18.50 -10.56 9.43
CA GLU A 369 18.59 -10.53 7.96
C GLU A 369 17.21 -10.58 7.32
N LEU A 370 17.07 -9.91 6.16
CA LEU A 370 15.86 -10.04 5.33
C LEU A 370 15.72 -11.50 4.84
N PHE A 371 14.49 -12.04 4.83
CA PHE A 371 14.23 -13.43 4.41
C PHE A 371 14.84 -13.75 3.04
N ASN A 372 14.63 -12.85 2.08
CA ASN A 372 14.93 -13.06 0.67
C ASN A 372 16.26 -12.42 0.22
N ALA A 373 17.13 -11.98 1.13
CA ALA A 373 18.42 -11.36 0.76
C ALA A 373 19.34 -12.26 -0.08
N HIS A 374 19.13 -13.56 -0.02
CA HIS A 374 19.88 -14.58 -0.74
C HIS A 374 19.44 -14.76 -2.21
N ILE A 375 18.32 -14.16 -2.62
CA ILE A 375 17.78 -14.26 -3.98
C ILE A 375 18.32 -13.08 -4.80
N PRO A 376 19.18 -13.31 -5.82
CA PRO A 376 19.65 -12.23 -6.67
C PRO A 376 18.49 -11.65 -7.47
N MET A 377 18.27 -10.34 -7.40
CA MET A 377 17.25 -9.67 -8.22
C MET A 377 17.49 -9.90 -9.71
N LEU A 378 16.43 -9.93 -10.50
CA LEU A 378 16.41 -10.13 -11.96
C LEU A 378 16.92 -11.50 -12.42
N SER A 379 17.20 -12.42 -11.49
CA SER A 379 17.70 -13.75 -11.83
C SER A 379 16.60 -14.77 -12.13
N TRP A 380 15.32 -14.38 -12.02
CA TRP A 380 14.20 -15.27 -12.25
C TRP A 380 14.16 -15.75 -13.71
N ARG A 381 14.30 -17.07 -13.87
CA ARG A 381 14.18 -17.79 -15.14
C ARG A 381 13.53 -19.13 -14.84
N PRO A 382 12.19 -19.22 -14.85
CA PRO A 382 11.52 -20.47 -14.54
C PRO A 382 11.91 -21.54 -15.57
N ASP A 383 12.32 -22.71 -15.07
CA ASP A 383 12.61 -23.92 -15.86
C ASP A 383 11.39 -24.84 -15.96
N THR A 384 10.36 -24.54 -15.17
CA THR A 384 9.09 -25.25 -15.08
C THR A 384 7.94 -24.25 -15.24
N PRO A 385 6.73 -24.70 -15.62
CA PRO A 385 5.57 -23.81 -15.67
C PRO A 385 5.32 -23.12 -14.32
N ILE A 386 5.10 -21.81 -14.36
CA ILE A 386 4.71 -21.02 -13.18
C ILE A 386 3.30 -21.37 -12.73
N GLY A 387 2.97 -21.03 -11.48
CA GLY A 387 1.61 -21.07 -10.96
C GLY A 387 1.07 -22.49 -10.73
N ARG A 388 1.95 -23.50 -10.61
CA ARG A 388 1.53 -24.85 -10.22
C ARG A 388 0.91 -24.84 -8.82
N VAL A 389 -0.40 -25.07 -8.73
CA VAL A 389 -1.18 -25.02 -7.48
C VAL A 389 -0.69 -26.01 -6.42
N ASP A 390 -0.06 -27.10 -6.84
CA ASP A 390 0.46 -28.19 -6.01
C ASP A 390 1.95 -28.04 -5.68
N ARG A 391 2.63 -26.96 -6.13
CA ARG A 391 4.09 -26.77 -5.99
C ARG A 391 4.62 -26.99 -4.56
N PHE A 392 3.83 -26.61 -3.56
CA PHE A 392 4.21 -26.69 -2.14
C PHE A 392 3.32 -27.64 -1.33
N ALA A 393 2.48 -28.43 -2.00
CA ALA A 393 1.80 -29.52 -1.33
C ALA A 393 2.86 -30.51 -0.83
N THR A 394 2.77 -30.92 0.43
CA THR A 394 3.56 -32.06 0.93
C THR A 394 3.08 -33.31 0.20
N GLU A 395 3.99 -34.12 -0.34
CA GLU A 395 3.66 -35.49 -0.70
C GLU A 395 3.11 -36.19 0.57
N GLU A 396 1.89 -36.72 0.48
CA GLU A 396 1.23 -37.44 1.59
C GLU A 396 1.96 -38.74 1.96
#